data_AF-A0A6P0UUU0-F1
#
_entry.id   AF-A0A6P0UUU0-F1
#
_cell.length_a   1.000
_cell.length_b   1.000
_cell.length_c   1.000
_cell.angle_alpha   90.00
_cell.angle_beta   90.00
_cell.angle_gamma   90.00
#
_symmetry.space_group_name_H-M   'P 1'
#
loop_
_entity.id
_entity.type
_entity.pdbx_description
1 polymer ?
#
loop_
_entity_poly.entity_id
_entity_poly.type
_entity_poly.pdbx_seq_one_letter_code
_entity_poly.pdbx_strand_id
1 'polypeptide(L)'
;MNPQDSRLAPLGDYGGPTQTHALLPDSPALDVGDNAQLMGLTTDQRGAVRIINTTVDIGAFEFQGIALIAAAGDGQNTTVNTSFATNLQVQVVETFENKPLPAEGIEITLTPLGTQANADLGNTTLTTDNSGIATTTATANTVTGNYQVAATATGLTAVNFNLTNDPGSGILTILTGNNQNTTVNTAFADNLQIQVAEINFDLTNIAAPVVVVPGDSTTNTGDFTTNFTSVLQSVLDELPEYGLEESACTTTPAVVINSKVEEITLDEVIETEVQRNQNCQPVGNSSE
;
A
#
# COMPACT_ATOMS: atom_id res chain seq x y z
N MET A 1 0.72 17.23 45.45
CA MET A 1 1.22 16.70 44.18
C MET A 1 0.85 15.24 44.15
N ASN A 2 0.03 14.84 43.19
CA ASN A 2 -0.27 13.44 42.96
C ASN A 2 0.99 12.85 42.30
N PRO A 3 1.53 11.69 42.71
CA PRO A 3 2.73 11.11 42.09
C PRO A 3 2.60 10.84 40.58
N GLN A 4 1.39 10.90 40.02
CA GLN A 4 1.09 10.89 38.58
C GLN A 4 1.47 12.19 37.84
N ASP A 5 1.76 13.30 38.55
CA ASP A 5 2.09 14.60 37.94
C ASP A 5 3.53 14.62 37.34
N SER A 6 4.34 13.59 37.60
CA SER A 6 5.73 13.56 37.13
C SER A 6 5.89 13.17 35.66
N ARG A 7 4.83 12.68 35.00
CA ARG A 7 4.81 12.22 33.60
C ARG A 7 6.03 11.37 33.23
N LEU A 8 6.22 10.32 34.01
CA LEU A 8 7.25 9.32 33.79
C LEU A 8 6.62 8.06 33.22
N ALA A 9 7.32 7.41 32.31
CA ALA A 9 7.00 6.05 31.90
C ALA A 9 7.27 5.06 33.07
N PRO A 10 6.52 3.94 33.16
CA PRO A 10 6.81 2.87 34.13
C PRO A 10 8.26 2.36 34.00
N LEU A 11 8.82 1.71 35.04
CA LEU A 11 10.16 1.12 34.93
C LEU A 11 10.23 0.11 33.76
N GLY A 12 11.10 0.35 32.79
CA GLY A 12 11.15 -0.42 31.55
C GLY A 12 12.47 -0.31 30.80
N ASP A 13 12.56 -1.02 29.67
CA ASP A 13 13.67 -0.89 28.72
C ASP A 13 13.43 0.32 27.81
N TYR A 14 14.09 1.43 28.12
CA TYR A 14 14.13 2.63 27.29
C TYR A 14 15.54 2.88 26.74
N GLY A 15 16.33 1.81 26.60
CA GLY A 15 17.70 1.83 26.11
C GLY A 15 18.75 1.60 27.20
N GLY A 16 19.96 1.25 26.76
CA GLY A 16 21.11 1.00 27.63
C GLY A 16 21.05 -0.28 28.47
N PRO A 17 21.96 -0.45 29.46
CA PRO A 17 22.19 -1.73 30.13
C PRO A 17 21.24 -2.04 31.30
N THR A 18 20.40 -1.09 31.73
CA THR A 18 19.50 -1.24 32.89
C THR A 18 18.16 -0.59 32.62
N GLN A 19 17.09 -1.10 33.25
CA GLN A 19 15.77 -0.47 33.17
C GLN A 19 15.79 0.94 33.78
N THR A 20 15.02 1.86 33.18
CA THR A 20 14.89 3.26 33.61
C THR A 20 13.41 3.68 33.64
N HIS A 21 13.12 4.83 34.26
CA HIS A 21 11.86 5.53 34.06
C HIS A 21 12.10 6.61 33.01
N ALA A 22 11.59 6.43 31.80
CA ALA A 22 11.73 7.45 30.77
C ALA A 22 10.91 8.70 31.10
N LEU A 23 11.43 9.87 30.74
CA LEU A 23 10.65 11.10 30.74
C LEU A 23 9.71 11.08 29.55
N LEU A 24 8.42 11.36 29.77
CA LEU A 24 7.47 11.56 28.67
C LEU A 24 7.54 13.03 28.19
N PRO A 25 7.04 13.34 26.98
CA PRO A 25 6.86 14.74 26.54
C PRO A 25 6.20 15.58 27.64
N ASP A 26 6.60 16.85 27.78
CA ASP A 26 6.19 17.80 28.84
C ASP A 26 6.23 17.27 30.29
N SER A 27 7.16 16.36 30.60
CA SER A 27 7.47 16.04 31.99
C SER A 27 8.02 17.26 32.75
N PRO A 28 7.62 17.50 34.01
CA PRO A 28 8.20 18.57 34.84
C PRO A 28 9.69 18.40 35.15
N ALA A 29 10.29 17.26 34.79
CA ALA A 29 11.70 16.98 34.97
C ALA A 29 12.57 17.40 33.77
N LEU A 30 11.96 17.80 32.65
CA LEU A 30 12.66 18.23 31.44
C LEU A 30 13.34 19.59 31.62
N ASP A 31 14.62 19.70 31.27
CA ASP A 31 15.42 20.92 31.20
C ASP A 31 15.39 21.78 32.48
N VAL A 32 15.25 21.15 33.66
CA VAL A 32 15.11 21.85 34.96
C VAL A 32 16.17 21.45 36.00
N GLY A 33 17.13 20.62 35.63
CA GLY A 33 18.26 20.27 36.49
C GLY A 33 19.32 21.37 36.57
N ASP A 34 20.29 21.18 37.48
CA ASP A 34 21.43 22.09 37.64
C ASP A 34 22.68 21.46 37.03
N ASN A 35 23.14 22.03 35.91
CA ASN A 35 24.36 21.58 35.22
C ASN A 35 25.61 21.59 36.11
N ALA A 36 25.67 22.46 37.13
CA ALA A 36 26.80 22.50 38.06
C ALA A 36 26.89 21.23 38.94
N GLN A 37 25.78 20.50 39.10
CA GLN A 37 25.73 19.26 39.90
C GLN A 37 26.17 18.01 39.13
N LEU A 38 26.49 18.13 37.84
CA LEU A 38 26.86 16.96 37.03
C LEU A 38 28.18 16.32 37.47
N MET A 39 29.08 17.05 38.13
CA MET A 39 30.34 16.50 38.68
C MET A 39 31.12 15.60 37.69
N GLY A 40 31.09 15.89 36.39
CA GLY A 40 31.75 15.11 35.34
C GLY A 40 30.92 13.98 34.71
N LEU A 41 29.65 13.82 35.09
CA LEU A 41 28.69 12.95 34.40
C LEU A 41 28.45 13.48 32.99
N THR A 42 28.96 12.78 31.98
CA THR A 42 28.76 13.13 30.57
C THR A 42 27.58 12.38 29.95
N THR A 43 27.13 11.29 30.57
CA THR A 43 26.03 10.46 30.07
C THR A 43 25.02 10.06 31.15
N ASP A 44 23.79 9.76 30.72
CA ASP A 44 22.74 9.22 31.57
C ASP A 44 22.98 7.72 31.83
N GLN A 45 22.05 7.08 32.55
CA GLN A 45 22.18 5.67 32.90
C GLN A 45 22.17 4.74 31.67
N ARG A 46 21.64 5.22 30.55
CA ARG A 46 21.55 4.51 29.28
C ARG A 46 22.81 4.67 28.43
N GLY A 47 23.60 5.71 28.72
CA GLY A 47 24.75 6.13 27.90
C GLY A 47 24.42 7.29 26.95
N ALA A 48 23.21 7.86 27.03
CA ALA A 48 22.83 9.07 26.29
C ALA A 48 23.57 10.30 26.82
N VAL A 49 23.85 11.29 25.98
CA VAL A 49 24.48 12.56 26.41
C VAL A 49 23.61 13.24 27.49
N ARG A 50 24.22 13.80 28.54
CA ARG A 50 23.53 14.38 29.71
C ARG A 50 23.01 15.80 29.60
N ILE A 51 23.35 16.51 28.53
CA ILE A 51 22.91 17.88 28.36
C ILE A 51 22.37 17.97 26.94
N ILE A 52 21.06 17.83 26.82
CA ILE A 52 20.31 18.22 25.65
C ILE A 52 19.72 19.63 25.92
N ASN A 53 19.45 20.41 24.87
CA ASN A 53 18.82 21.74 24.98
C ASN A 53 19.43 22.70 26.03
N THR A 54 20.74 22.57 26.31
CA THR A 54 21.55 23.37 27.26
C THR A 54 21.37 23.10 28.76
N THR A 55 20.36 22.33 29.20
CA THR A 55 20.11 22.05 30.62
C THR A 55 19.86 20.56 30.83
N VAL A 56 20.46 19.98 31.87
CA VAL A 56 20.22 18.58 32.22
C VAL A 56 18.80 18.36 32.73
N ASP A 57 18.22 17.20 32.44
CA ASP A 57 16.98 16.75 33.06
C ASP A 57 17.21 16.27 34.50
N ILE A 58 16.14 16.32 35.30
CA ILE A 58 16.16 15.73 36.64
C ILE A 58 16.01 14.21 36.55
N GLY A 59 17.08 13.48 36.88
CA GLY A 59 17.01 12.05 37.17
C GLY A 59 18.06 11.20 36.47
N ALA A 60 17.78 9.90 36.33
CA ALA A 60 18.69 8.92 35.73
C ALA A 60 18.63 8.86 34.19
N PHE A 61 17.66 9.55 33.60
CA PHE A 61 17.33 9.54 32.18
C PHE A 61 17.42 10.97 31.65
N GLU A 62 18.05 11.16 30.49
CA GLU A 62 18.02 12.41 29.72
C GLU A 62 17.15 12.22 28.47
N PHE A 63 16.18 13.09 28.24
CA PHE A 63 15.26 13.06 27.11
C PHE A 63 15.89 13.64 25.85
N GLN A 64 16.09 12.81 24.82
CA GLN A 64 16.67 13.25 23.55
C GLN A 64 15.65 13.68 22.50
N GLY A 65 14.36 13.69 22.85
CA GLY A 65 13.25 13.94 21.94
C GLY A 65 12.53 12.67 21.51
N ILE A 66 11.51 12.83 20.68
CA ILE A 66 10.69 11.75 20.15
C ILE A 66 10.71 11.72 18.62
N ALA A 67 10.41 10.56 18.07
CA ALA A 67 10.18 10.35 16.65
C ALA A 67 8.98 9.42 16.43
N LEU A 68 8.50 9.38 15.18
CA LEU A 68 7.49 8.43 14.74
C LEU A 68 8.15 7.29 13.97
N ILE A 69 7.66 6.07 14.16
CA ILE A 69 7.98 4.92 13.30
C ILE A 69 6.70 4.21 12.86
N ALA A 70 6.75 3.59 11.69
CA ALA A 70 5.75 2.63 11.24
C ALA A 70 5.96 1.32 12.01
N ALA A 71 5.14 1.05 13.01
CA ALA A 71 5.26 -0.14 13.86
C ALA A 71 4.67 -1.38 13.20
N ALA A 72 3.62 -1.21 12.40
CA ALA A 72 2.99 -2.29 11.63
C ALA A 72 2.19 -1.75 10.45
N GLY A 73 1.94 -2.62 9.48
CA GLY A 73 1.07 -2.31 8.33
C GLY A 73 1.73 -1.55 7.18
N ASP A 74 3.06 -1.45 7.15
CA ASP A 74 3.81 -0.98 5.98
C ASP A 74 4.05 -2.11 4.98
N GLY A 75 4.08 -1.78 3.68
CA GLY A 75 4.46 -2.69 2.60
C GLY A 75 3.45 -3.80 2.31
N GLN A 76 2.16 -3.58 2.59
CA GLN A 76 1.10 -4.56 2.38
C GLN A 76 0.24 -4.22 1.18
N ASN A 77 -0.42 -5.25 0.65
CA ASN A 77 -1.34 -5.17 -0.46
C ASN A 77 -2.68 -5.82 -0.10
N THR A 78 -3.71 -5.48 -0.86
CA THR A 78 -5.03 -6.11 -0.78
C THR A 78 -5.75 -5.85 -2.10
N THR A 79 -6.73 -6.68 -2.44
CA THR A 79 -7.55 -6.41 -3.64
C THR A 79 -8.32 -5.10 -3.49
N VAL A 80 -8.64 -4.44 -4.61
CA VAL A 80 -9.54 -3.27 -4.58
C VAL A 80 -10.83 -3.55 -3.79
N ASN A 81 -11.33 -2.54 -3.07
CA ASN A 81 -12.50 -2.61 -2.18
C ASN A 81 -12.39 -3.56 -0.97
N THR A 82 -11.21 -4.14 -0.68
CA THR A 82 -11.02 -4.97 0.52
C THR A 82 -10.11 -4.30 1.54
N SER A 83 -10.29 -4.64 2.82
CA SER A 83 -9.45 -4.13 3.89
C SER A 83 -8.03 -4.69 3.82
N PHE A 84 -7.05 -3.89 4.22
CA PHE A 84 -5.69 -4.35 4.45
C PHE A 84 -5.67 -5.25 5.70
N ALA A 85 -4.89 -6.34 5.64
CA ALA A 85 -4.90 -7.37 6.66
C ALA A 85 -4.34 -6.88 8.01
N THR A 86 -3.34 -5.99 7.97
CA THR A 86 -2.72 -5.42 9.17
C THR A 86 -3.15 -3.97 9.31
N ASN A 87 -3.64 -3.56 10.48
CA ASN A 87 -3.91 -2.16 10.75
C ASN A 87 -2.62 -1.34 10.64
N LEU A 88 -2.72 -0.12 10.10
CA LEU A 88 -1.62 0.83 10.12
C LEU A 88 -1.37 1.23 11.57
N GLN A 89 -0.14 1.08 12.05
CA GLN A 89 0.26 1.42 13.41
C GLN A 89 1.46 2.35 13.39
N VAL A 90 1.31 3.51 14.03
CA VAL A 90 2.38 4.49 14.24
C VAL A 90 2.76 4.44 15.71
N GLN A 91 4.03 4.18 16.00
CA GLN A 91 4.58 4.17 17.37
C GLN A 91 5.40 5.43 17.60
N VAL A 92 5.19 6.07 18.74
CA VAL A 92 6.08 7.09 19.27
C VAL A 92 7.28 6.40 19.93
N VAL A 93 8.47 6.78 19.52
CA VAL A 93 9.74 6.28 20.07
C VAL A 93 10.59 7.42 20.59
N GLU A 94 11.50 7.11 21.52
CA GLU A 94 12.58 8.01 21.92
C GLU A 94 13.74 7.92 20.92
N THR A 95 14.38 9.05 20.65
CA THR A 95 15.34 9.20 19.53
C THR A 95 16.73 8.62 19.78
N PHE A 96 17.11 8.26 21.01
CA PHE A 96 18.46 7.75 21.29
C PHE A 96 18.67 6.35 20.67
N GLU A 97 17.71 5.45 20.89
CA GLU A 97 17.78 4.06 20.40
C GLU A 97 16.47 3.59 19.73
N ASN A 98 15.59 4.52 19.32
CA ASN A 98 14.27 4.22 18.76
C ASN A 98 13.43 3.30 19.68
N LYS A 99 13.53 3.52 20.99
CA LYS A 99 12.82 2.70 21.99
C LYS A 99 11.38 3.20 22.14
N PRO A 100 10.37 2.30 22.16
CA PRO A 100 8.98 2.70 22.36
C PRO A 100 8.77 3.53 23.63
N LEU A 101 8.02 4.63 23.51
CA LEU A 101 7.61 5.45 24.64
C LEU A 101 6.09 5.37 24.83
N PRO A 102 5.60 5.18 26.07
CA PRO A 102 4.17 5.23 26.39
C PRO A 102 3.66 6.69 26.43
N ALA A 103 3.81 7.40 25.32
CA ALA A 103 3.40 8.79 25.15
C ALA A 103 1.94 8.85 24.69
N GLU A 104 1.00 8.82 25.64
CA GLU A 104 -0.44 8.91 25.38
C GLU A 104 -0.85 10.33 24.94
N GLY A 105 -1.83 10.41 24.04
CA GLY A 105 -2.49 11.65 23.65
C GLY A 105 -1.76 12.50 22.60
N ILE A 106 -0.73 11.96 21.94
CA ILE A 106 -0.11 12.61 20.79
C ILE A 106 -1.04 12.48 19.59
N GLU A 107 -1.39 13.61 18.97
CA GLU A 107 -2.23 13.65 17.78
C GLU A 107 -1.41 13.28 16.53
N ILE A 108 -1.88 12.26 15.80
CA ILE A 108 -1.30 11.74 14.57
C ILE A 108 -2.30 11.96 13.44
N THR A 109 -1.89 12.69 12.40
CA THR A 109 -2.68 12.84 11.17
C THR A 109 -2.14 11.94 10.08
N LEU A 110 -2.99 11.06 9.56
CA LEU A 110 -2.72 10.20 8.41
C LEU A 110 -3.28 10.84 7.14
N THR A 111 -2.42 11.02 6.13
CA THR A 111 -2.78 11.62 4.84
C THR A 111 -2.41 10.67 3.72
N PRO A 112 -3.39 10.04 3.06
CA PRO A 112 -3.12 9.33 1.83
C PRO A 112 -2.64 10.27 0.71
N LEU A 113 -1.55 9.90 0.04
CA LEU A 113 -0.86 10.71 -0.96
C LEU A 113 -1.14 10.27 -2.41
N GLY A 114 -1.96 9.23 -2.59
CA GLY A 114 -2.34 8.75 -3.92
C GLY A 114 -3.37 9.66 -4.59
N THR A 115 -3.20 9.92 -5.89
CA THR A 115 -4.14 10.74 -6.67
C THR A 115 -5.35 9.96 -7.17
N GLN A 116 -5.17 8.67 -7.46
CA GLN A 116 -6.24 7.77 -7.90
C GLN A 116 -6.31 6.52 -7.01
N ALA A 117 -5.29 5.65 -7.05
CA ALA A 117 -5.15 4.55 -6.09
C ALA A 117 -4.95 5.13 -4.69
N ASN A 118 -5.79 4.72 -3.75
CA ASN A 118 -5.85 5.32 -2.43
C ASN A 118 -6.45 4.34 -1.40
N ALA A 119 -6.26 4.61 -0.11
CA ALA A 119 -6.87 3.93 1.01
C ALA A 119 -7.95 4.80 1.66
N ASP A 120 -9.12 4.22 1.92
CA ASP A 120 -10.07 4.77 2.89
C ASP A 120 -9.62 4.38 4.30
N LEU A 121 -9.36 5.40 5.13
CA LEU A 121 -8.91 5.25 6.52
C LEU A 121 -10.05 5.46 7.53
N GLY A 122 -11.25 5.86 7.07
CA GLY A 122 -12.33 6.33 7.92
C GLY A 122 -11.94 7.61 8.67
N ASN A 123 -11.34 7.48 9.85
CA ASN A 123 -10.83 8.59 10.64
C ASN A 123 -9.32 8.78 10.40
N THR A 124 -8.94 9.98 9.92
CA THR A 124 -7.54 10.31 9.59
C THR A 124 -6.79 10.96 10.75
N THR A 125 -7.47 11.41 11.80
CA THR A 125 -6.83 12.03 12.98
C THR A 125 -6.94 11.09 14.17
N LEU A 126 -5.82 10.54 14.60
CA LEU A 126 -5.71 9.56 15.67
C LEU A 126 -5.03 10.19 16.89
N THR A 127 -5.27 9.60 18.06
CA THR A 127 -4.49 9.90 19.27
C THR A 127 -3.78 8.63 19.72
N THR A 128 -2.54 8.76 20.17
CA THR A 128 -1.78 7.62 20.70
C THR A 128 -2.39 7.13 22.02
N ASP A 129 -2.40 5.82 22.19
CA ASP A 129 -2.83 5.17 23.43
C ASP A 129 -1.73 5.20 24.52
N ASN A 130 -1.99 4.54 25.65
CA ASN A 130 -1.04 4.43 26.76
C ASN A 130 0.27 3.69 26.42
N SER A 131 0.36 3.03 25.26
CA SER A 131 1.58 2.40 24.76
C SER A 131 2.30 3.30 23.75
N GLY A 132 1.77 4.49 23.46
CA GLY A 132 2.30 5.42 22.47
C GLY A 132 1.98 5.01 21.04
N ILE A 133 0.95 4.18 20.82
CA ILE A 133 0.57 3.68 19.50
C ILE A 133 -0.71 4.36 19.04
N ALA A 134 -0.71 4.87 17.82
CA ALA A 134 -1.92 5.24 17.08
C ALA A 134 -2.20 4.17 16.02
N THR A 135 -3.44 3.67 15.96
CA THR A 135 -3.83 2.61 15.02
C THR A 135 -5.09 2.94 14.25
N THR A 136 -5.13 2.58 12.96
CA THR A 136 -6.36 2.61 12.16
C THR A 136 -6.40 1.46 11.17
N THR A 137 -7.61 1.09 10.76
CA THR A 137 -7.86 0.21 9.62
C THR A 137 -7.70 1.00 8.32
N ALA A 138 -7.28 0.33 7.26
CA ALA A 138 -7.25 0.88 5.91
C ALA A 138 -8.02 -0.06 4.97
N THR A 139 -8.75 0.51 4.01
CA THR A 139 -9.46 -0.24 2.97
C THR A 139 -9.04 0.28 1.60
N ALA A 140 -8.62 -0.61 0.71
CA ALA A 140 -8.29 -0.24 -0.67
C ALA A 140 -9.53 0.34 -1.36
N ASN A 141 -9.36 1.42 -2.12
CA ASN A 141 -10.42 1.92 -2.99
C ASN A 141 -10.55 1.07 -4.27
N THR A 142 -11.33 1.55 -5.24
CA THR A 142 -11.62 0.85 -6.51
C THR A 142 -10.48 0.93 -7.53
N VAL A 143 -9.41 1.68 -7.27
CA VAL A 143 -8.35 1.93 -8.26
C VAL A 143 -7.09 1.18 -7.88
N THR A 144 -6.58 0.39 -8.82
CA THR A 144 -5.34 -0.37 -8.66
C THR A 144 -4.10 0.52 -8.69
N GLY A 145 -3.07 0.14 -7.94
CA GLY A 145 -1.77 0.80 -7.99
C GLY A 145 -1.13 0.99 -6.62
N ASN A 146 0.08 1.54 -6.65
CA ASN A 146 0.88 1.80 -5.47
C ASN A 146 0.71 3.25 -5.02
N TYR A 147 0.63 3.47 -3.72
CA TYR A 147 0.54 4.80 -3.12
C TYR A 147 1.12 4.78 -1.71
N GLN A 148 1.23 5.98 -1.12
CA GLN A 148 1.69 6.14 0.26
C GLN A 148 0.60 6.75 1.14
N VAL A 149 0.63 6.41 2.41
CA VAL A 149 -0.08 7.12 3.48
C VAL A 149 0.96 7.72 4.42
N ALA A 150 1.01 9.04 4.53
CA ALA A 150 1.92 9.74 5.42
C ALA A 150 1.30 9.94 6.80
N ALA A 151 1.98 9.51 7.86
CA ALA A 151 1.67 9.82 9.24
C ALA A 151 2.49 11.02 9.71
N THR A 152 1.81 12.03 10.25
CA THR A 152 2.41 13.29 10.68
C THR A 152 1.99 13.64 12.10
N ALA A 153 2.88 14.31 12.82
CA ALA A 153 2.60 14.95 14.11
C ALA A 153 3.30 16.31 14.14
N THR A 154 2.81 17.21 14.99
CA THR A 154 3.38 18.56 15.10
C THR A 154 4.85 18.48 15.53
N GLY A 155 5.74 19.10 14.74
CA GLY A 155 7.17 19.17 15.03
C GLY A 155 7.96 17.88 14.78
N LEU A 156 7.33 16.81 14.29
CA LEU A 156 7.99 15.53 14.00
C LEU A 156 8.11 15.29 12.49
N THR A 157 9.15 14.54 12.10
CA THR A 157 9.29 14.06 10.72
C THR A 157 8.22 13.03 10.41
N ALA A 158 7.63 13.14 9.22
CA ALA A 158 6.61 12.20 8.75
C ALA A 158 7.19 10.79 8.56
N VAL A 159 6.37 9.77 8.80
CA VAL A 159 6.64 8.38 8.42
C VAL A 159 5.59 7.92 7.42
N ASN A 160 6.00 7.17 6.40
CA ASN A 160 5.11 6.76 5.32
C ASN A 160 4.86 5.25 5.36
N PHE A 161 3.62 4.85 5.08
CA PHE A 161 3.24 3.48 4.77
C PHE A 161 3.12 3.35 3.24
N ASN A 162 3.77 2.37 2.65
CA ASN A 162 3.64 2.01 1.24
C ASN A 162 2.55 0.92 1.12
N LEU A 163 1.51 1.20 0.34
CA LEU A 163 0.37 0.31 0.15
C LEU A 163 0.12 0.07 -1.34
N THR A 164 -0.43 -1.09 -1.64
CA THR A 164 -0.83 -1.47 -3.00
C THR A 164 -2.29 -1.93 -3.02
N ASN A 165 -3.06 -1.36 -3.93
CA ASN A 165 -4.37 -1.89 -4.31
C ASN A 165 -4.16 -2.83 -5.50
N ASP A 166 -4.30 -4.13 -5.29
CA ASP A 166 -4.18 -5.14 -6.34
C ASP A 166 -5.49 -5.25 -7.15
N PRO A 167 -5.41 -5.54 -8.46
CA PRO A 167 -6.60 -5.93 -9.21
C PRO A 167 -7.22 -7.16 -8.55
N GLY A 168 -8.55 -7.18 -8.43
CA GLY A 168 -9.25 -8.41 -8.04
C GLY A 168 -9.02 -9.51 -9.08
N SER A 169 -9.09 -10.78 -8.68
CA SER A 169 -9.11 -11.86 -9.67
C SER A 169 -10.40 -11.76 -10.51
N GLY A 170 -10.26 -11.67 -11.83
CA GLY A 170 -11.37 -11.78 -12.76
C GLY A 170 -11.75 -13.23 -12.99
N ILE A 171 -13.06 -13.53 -13.04
CA ILE A 171 -13.59 -14.82 -13.50
C ILE A 171 -14.17 -14.62 -14.90
N LEU A 172 -13.70 -15.42 -15.85
CA LEU A 172 -14.30 -15.57 -17.17
C LEU A 172 -15.42 -16.62 -17.09
N THR A 173 -16.62 -16.23 -17.49
CA THR A 173 -17.76 -17.15 -17.60
C THR A 173 -18.23 -17.22 -19.04
N ILE A 174 -18.49 -18.43 -19.55
CA ILE A 174 -19.12 -18.58 -20.87
C ILE A 174 -20.63 -18.44 -20.67
N LEU A 175 -21.22 -17.44 -21.32
CA LEU A 175 -22.66 -17.19 -21.29
C LEU A 175 -23.40 -18.10 -22.28
N THR A 176 -22.99 -18.09 -23.55
CA THR A 176 -23.64 -18.86 -24.63
C THR A 176 -22.66 -19.25 -25.72
N GLY A 177 -23.07 -20.12 -26.64
CA GLY A 177 -22.32 -20.46 -27.85
C GLY A 177 -21.18 -21.46 -27.70
N ASN A 178 -21.01 -22.09 -26.53
CA ASN A 178 -20.09 -23.23 -26.38
C ASN A 178 -20.66 -24.54 -26.94
N ASN A 179 -19.78 -25.50 -27.21
CA ASN A 179 -20.13 -26.88 -27.58
C ASN A 179 -21.02 -27.02 -28.83
N GLN A 180 -20.86 -26.11 -29.79
CA GLN A 180 -21.59 -26.19 -31.06
C GLN A 180 -20.90 -27.11 -32.06
N ASN A 181 -21.69 -27.70 -32.96
CA ASN A 181 -21.20 -28.39 -34.15
C ASN A 181 -21.87 -27.77 -35.39
N THR A 182 -21.18 -27.85 -36.52
CA THR A 182 -21.71 -27.40 -37.80
C THR A 182 -21.06 -28.22 -38.92
N THR A 183 -21.65 -28.19 -40.11
CA THR A 183 -21.04 -28.83 -41.29
C THR A 183 -19.77 -28.09 -41.69
N VAL A 184 -18.79 -28.83 -42.22
CA VAL A 184 -17.52 -28.26 -42.71
C VAL A 184 -17.78 -27.07 -43.65
N ASN A 185 -17.04 -25.96 -43.47
CA ASN A 185 -17.21 -24.67 -44.18
C ASN A 185 -18.55 -23.96 -43.95
N THR A 186 -19.25 -24.26 -42.87
CA THR A 186 -20.46 -23.56 -42.45
C THR A 186 -20.19 -22.83 -41.14
N ALA A 187 -20.75 -21.65 -40.93
CA ALA A 187 -20.62 -20.94 -39.66
C ALA A 187 -21.34 -21.69 -38.52
N PHE A 188 -20.93 -21.45 -37.28
CA PHE A 188 -21.69 -21.86 -36.09
C PHE A 188 -22.97 -21.01 -35.97
N ALA A 189 -24.01 -21.60 -35.37
CA ALA A 189 -25.34 -20.99 -35.31
C ALA A 189 -25.40 -19.83 -34.31
N ASP A 190 -24.76 -20.01 -33.16
CA ASP A 190 -24.67 -19.01 -32.11
C ASP A 190 -23.24 -18.44 -32.02
N ASN A 191 -23.13 -17.17 -31.65
CA ASN A 191 -21.84 -16.58 -31.32
C ASN A 191 -21.40 -17.05 -29.93
N LEU A 192 -20.10 -17.27 -29.73
CA LEU A 192 -19.55 -17.48 -28.39
C LEU A 192 -19.66 -16.15 -27.63
N GLN A 193 -20.36 -16.17 -26.51
CA GLN A 193 -20.48 -15.04 -25.59
C GLN A 193 -19.78 -15.38 -24.29
N ILE A 194 -18.86 -14.53 -23.87
CA ILE A 194 -18.20 -14.60 -22.57
C ILE A 194 -18.52 -13.36 -21.76
N GLN A 195 -18.57 -13.52 -20.44
CA GLN A 195 -18.69 -12.44 -19.47
C GLN A 195 -17.49 -12.48 -18.54
N VAL A 196 -16.81 -11.34 -18.44
CA VAL A 196 -15.81 -11.09 -17.42
C VAL A 196 -16.55 -10.59 -16.17
N ALA A 197 -16.36 -11.27 -15.05
CA ALA A 197 -16.84 -10.81 -13.75
C ALA A 197 -15.62 -10.62 -12.84
N GLU A 198 -15.29 -9.38 -12.51
CA GLU A 198 -14.33 -9.11 -11.43
C GLU A 198 -15.05 -9.26 -10.08
N ILE A 199 -14.40 -9.92 -9.12
CA ILE A 199 -15.03 -10.29 -7.84
C ILE A 199 -15.44 -9.04 -7.01
N ASN A 200 -14.89 -7.86 -7.30
CA ASN A 200 -15.03 -6.66 -6.46
C ASN A 200 -15.49 -5.37 -7.19
N PHE A 201 -15.96 -5.44 -8.44
CA PHE A 201 -16.53 -4.26 -9.12
C PHE A 201 -18.06 -4.20 -8.93
N ASP A 202 -18.60 -3.03 -8.58
CA ASP A 202 -20.06 -2.83 -8.49
C ASP A 202 -20.67 -2.81 -9.90
N LEU A 203 -21.18 -3.97 -10.33
CA LEU A 203 -21.81 -4.17 -11.65
C LEU A 203 -23.26 -3.66 -11.70
N THR A 204 -23.76 -2.93 -10.71
CA THR A 204 -25.18 -2.51 -10.69
C THR A 204 -25.54 -1.43 -11.72
N ASN A 205 -24.57 -0.83 -12.42
CA ASN A 205 -24.81 0.22 -13.42
C ASN A 205 -24.09 0.05 -14.77
N ILE A 206 -23.46 -1.10 -15.03
CA ILE A 206 -22.87 -1.38 -16.35
C ILE A 206 -23.70 -2.49 -16.98
N ALA A 207 -24.31 -2.21 -18.14
CA ALA A 207 -24.76 -3.28 -19.02
C ALA A 207 -23.49 -4.10 -19.33
N ALA A 208 -23.35 -5.29 -18.73
CA ALA A 208 -22.12 -6.07 -18.76
C ALA A 208 -21.53 -6.10 -20.18
N PRO A 209 -20.22 -5.86 -20.34
CA PRO A 209 -19.60 -5.98 -21.66
C PRO A 209 -19.68 -7.45 -22.09
N VAL A 210 -20.66 -7.73 -22.95
CA VAL A 210 -20.80 -9.02 -23.62
C VAL A 210 -19.85 -8.99 -24.79
N VAL A 211 -18.70 -9.64 -24.64
CA VAL A 211 -17.80 -9.81 -25.77
C VAL A 211 -18.41 -10.87 -26.69
N VAL A 212 -18.83 -10.44 -27.88
CA VAL A 212 -19.37 -11.30 -28.94
C VAL A 212 -18.24 -11.67 -29.87
N VAL A 213 -17.84 -12.95 -29.84
CA VAL A 213 -16.81 -13.46 -30.75
C VAL A 213 -17.49 -13.97 -32.03
N PRO A 214 -17.32 -13.32 -33.21
CA PRO A 214 -17.91 -13.80 -34.45
C PRO A 214 -17.16 -15.05 -34.93
N GLY A 215 -17.86 -16.10 -35.36
CA GLY A 215 -17.22 -17.25 -35.98
C GLY A 215 -16.57 -16.89 -37.31
N ASP A 216 -15.26 -17.15 -37.46
CA ASP A 216 -14.58 -17.10 -38.76
C ASP A 216 -14.92 -18.34 -39.58
N SER A 217 -15.34 -18.15 -40.84
CA SER A 217 -15.68 -19.23 -41.78
C SER A 217 -14.52 -19.65 -42.68
N THR A 218 -13.31 -19.08 -42.54
CA THR A 218 -12.24 -19.19 -43.54
C THR A 218 -11.10 -20.13 -43.16
N THR A 219 -11.02 -20.57 -41.90
CA THR A 219 -10.05 -21.60 -41.49
C THR A 219 -10.78 -22.75 -40.79
N ASN A 220 -10.61 -23.97 -41.31
CA ASN A 220 -11.33 -25.19 -40.88
C ASN A 220 -10.81 -25.76 -39.54
N THR A 221 -10.23 -24.89 -38.74
CA THR A 221 -9.87 -25.07 -37.34
C THR A 221 -10.56 -23.90 -36.67
N GLY A 222 -11.41 -24.11 -35.67
CA GLY A 222 -11.95 -23.02 -34.85
C GLY A 222 -10.81 -22.29 -34.17
N ASP A 223 -10.14 -21.43 -34.93
CA ASP A 223 -8.92 -20.77 -34.55
C ASP A 223 -9.33 -19.49 -33.83
N PHE A 224 -9.67 -19.68 -32.57
CA PHE A 224 -9.99 -18.59 -31.66
C PHE A 224 -8.80 -17.66 -31.43
N THR A 225 -7.59 -17.93 -31.95
CA THR A 225 -6.38 -17.12 -31.70
C THR A 225 -6.41 -15.75 -32.41
N THR A 226 -7.02 -15.64 -33.59
CA THR A 226 -7.16 -14.34 -34.30
C THR A 226 -8.24 -13.46 -33.67
N ASN A 227 -9.29 -14.09 -33.13
CA ASN A 227 -10.35 -13.42 -32.39
C ASN A 227 -9.97 -13.10 -30.94
N PHE A 228 -9.05 -13.84 -30.31
CA PHE A 228 -8.62 -13.53 -28.95
C PHE A 228 -7.86 -12.19 -28.89
N THR A 229 -7.09 -11.85 -29.94
CA THR A 229 -6.39 -10.57 -30.03
C THR A 229 -7.37 -9.40 -30.13
N SER A 230 -8.47 -9.53 -30.89
CA SER A 230 -9.51 -8.48 -31.00
C SER A 230 -10.42 -8.42 -29.78
N VAL A 231 -10.66 -9.54 -29.11
CA VAL A 231 -11.37 -9.62 -27.83
C VAL A 231 -10.54 -8.99 -26.71
N LEU A 232 -9.26 -9.33 -26.61
CA LEU A 232 -8.33 -8.72 -25.66
C LEU A 232 -8.18 -7.23 -25.95
N GLN A 233 -8.10 -6.82 -27.23
CA GLN A 233 -8.10 -5.42 -27.61
C GLN A 233 -9.41 -4.72 -27.26
N SER A 234 -10.59 -5.34 -27.44
CA SER A 234 -11.87 -4.73 -27.05
C SER A 234 -12.04 -4.59 -25.54
N VAL A 235 -11.48 -5.53 -24.77
CA VAL A 235 -11.41 -5.45 -23.30
C VAL A 235 -10.41 -4.38 -22.88
N LEU A 236 -9.27 -4.25 -23.57
CA LEU A 236 -8.27 -3.18 -23.36
C LEU A 236 -8.80 -1.80 -23.78
N ASP A 237 -9.63 -1.71 -24.82
CA ASP A 237 -10.24 -0.47 -25.35
C ASP A 237 -11.43 0.02 -24.49
N GLU A 238 -11.95 -0.82 -23.57
CA GLU A 238 -12.91 -0.43 -22.53
C GLU A 238 -12.24 -0.01 -21.20
N LEU A 239 -10.93 -0.25 -21.03
CA LEU A 239 -10.12 0.29 -19.92
C LEU A 239 -9.80 1.82 -19.95
N PRO A 240 -10.13 2.66 -20.96
CA PRO A 240 -9.81 4.09 -20.93
C PRO A 240 -10.48 4.91 -19.82
N GLU A 241 -11.34 4.33 -18.97
CA GLU A 241 -11.80 5.00 -17.75
C GLU A 241 -10.75 4.99 -16.61
N TYR A 242 -9.59 4.36 -16.79
CA TYR A 242 -8.53 4.21 -15.77
C TYR A 242 -7.19 4.93 -16.07
N GLY A 243 -7.10 5.75 -17.12
CA GLY A 243 -6.02 6.75 -17.26
C GLY A 243 -4.65 6.25 -17.72
N LEU A 244 -4.56 5.22 -18.56
CA LEU A 244 -3.32 4.83 -19.24
C LEU A 244 -3.33 5.38 -20.68
N GLU A 245 -2.45 6.34 -21.01
CA GLU A 245 -2.32 6.84 -22.39
C GLU A 245 -1.51 5.88 -23.27
N GLU A 246 -2.08 5.54 -24.42
CA GLU A 246 -1.62 4.55 -25.41
C GLU A 246 -0.38 4.97 -26.25
N SER A 247 0.15 6.17 -26.04
CA SER A 247 0.93 6.87 -27.08
C SER A 247 2.42 6.49 -27.24
N ALA A 248 2.93 5.39 -26.66
CA ALA A 248 4.38 5.14 -26.64
C ALA A 248 4.90 3.76 -27.11
N CYS A 249 4.08 2.81 -27.57
CA CYS A 249 4.56 1.45 -27.91
C CYS A 249 4.56 1.19 -29.44
N THR A 250 5.71 1.36 -30.11
CA THR A 250 5.80 1.29 -31.60
C THR A 250 6.22 -0.07 -32.17
N THR A 251 6.41 -1.10 -31.35
CA THR A 251 6.69 -2.46 -31.85
C THR A 251 5.86 -3.49 -31.10
N THR A 252 4.97 -4.17 -31.83
CA THR A 252 4.16 -5.31 -31.32
C THR A 252 5.06 -6.55 -31.23
N PRO A 253 5.38 -7.08 -30.04
CA PRO A 253 6.05 -8.37 -29.95
C PRO A 253 5.02 -9.48 -30.16
N ALA A 254 5.38 -10.52 -30.92
CA ALA A 254 4.54 -11.70 -31.08
C ALA A 254 4.46 -12.47 -29.74
N VAL A 255 3.25 -12.62 -29.20
CA VAL A 255 2.99 -13.49 -28.06
C VAL A 255 3.02 -14.93 -28.56
N VAL A 256 4.05 -15.68 -28.17
CA VAL A 256 4.16 -17.13 -28.46
C VAL A 256 3.68 -17.89 -27.23
N ILE A 257 2.40 -18.27 -27.20
CA ILE A 257 1.85 -19.15 -26.17
C ILE A 257 2.13 -20.61 -26.60
N ASN A 258 3.04 -21.29 -25.89
CA ASN A 258 3.46 -22.66 -26.18
C ASN A 258 2.70 -23.74 -25.38
N SER A 259 1.51 -23.43 -24.82
CA SER A 259 0.68 -24.38 -24.08
C SER A 259 -0.57 -24.79 -24.87
N LYS A 260 -1.02 -26.03 -24.66
CA LYS A 260 -2.27 -26.55 -25.21
C LYS A 260 -3.45 -25.78 -24.61
N VAL A 261 -4.40 -25.41 -25.46
CA VAL A 261 -5.60 -24.59 -25.22
C VAL A 261 -6.62 -25.28 -24.29
N GLU A 262 -6.22 -25.70 -23.09
CA GLU A 262 -7.15 -26.21 -22.07
C GLU A 262 -7.12 -25.41 -20.77
N GLU A 263 -6.07 -24.63 -20.49
CA GLU A 263 -6.05 -23.66 -19.38
C GLU A 263 -5.11 -22.52 -19.78
N ILE A 264 -5.67 -21.33 -20.05
CA ILE A 264 -4.91 -20.08 -20.01
C ILE A 264 -5.36 -19.43 -18.71
N THR A 265 -4.47 -19.36 -17.72
CA THR A 265 -4.77 -18.69 -16.46
C THR A 265 -4.62 -17.18 -16.62
N LEU A 266 -5.43 -16.38 -15.91
CA LEU A 266 -5.31 -14.92 -15.93
C LEU A 266 -3.90 -14.47 -15.48
N ASP A 267 -3.25 -15.26 -14.62
CA ASP A 267 -1.87 -15.04 -14.15
C ASP A 267 -0.84 -15.12 -15.29
N GLU A 268 -0.99 -16.03 -16.26
CA GLU A 268 -0.11 -16.11 -17.44
C GLU A 268 -0.28 -14.91 -18.38
N VAL A 269 -1.49 -14.35 -18.44
CA VAL A 269 -1.79 -13.14 -19.23
C VAL A 269 -1.25 -11.88 -18.55
N ILE A 270 -1.40 -11.79 -17.22
CA ILE A 270 -0.90 -10.67 -16.40
C ILE A 270 0.63 -10.66 -16.35
N GLU A 271 1.31 -11.80 -16.15
CA GLU A 271 2.79 -11.87 -16.18
C GLU A 271 3.34 -11.39 -17.53
N THR A 272 2.68 -11.75 -18.63
CA THR A 272 3.07 -11.31 -19.98
C THR A 272 2.94 -9.78 -20.16
N GLU A 273 1.92 -9.17 -19.54
CA GLU A 273 1.66 -7.72 -19.58
C GLU A 273 2.60 -6.92 -18.65
N VAL A 274 2.96 -7.47 -17.48
CA VAL A 274 3.97 -6.89 -16.59
C VAL A 274 5.35 -6.88 -17.27
N GLN A 275 5.71 -7.97 -17.98
CA GLN A 275 6.92 -8.01 -18.80
C GLN A 275 6.88 -6.99 -19.96
N ARG A 276 5.71 -6.74 -20.56
CA ARG A 276 5.51 -5.73 -21.61
C ARG A 276 5.79 -4.32 -21.08
N ASN A 277 5.29 -3.99 -19.89
CA ASN A 277 5.44 -2.66 -19.27
C ASN A 277 6.85 -2.41 -18.69
N GLN A 278 7.59 -3.44 -18.25
CA GLN A 278 8.98 -3.30 -17.78
C GLN A 278 9.98 -2.98 -18.91
N ASN A 279 9.67 -3.35 -20.16
CA ASN A 279 10.51 -3.06 -21.33
C ASN A 279 10.28 -1.66 -21.93
N CYS A 280 9.32 -0.89 -21.42
CA CYS A 280 9.08 0.49 -21.81
C CYS A 280 9.93 1.46 -20.96
N GLN A 281 11.19 1.67 -21.35
CA GLN A 281 12.01 2.78 -20.80
C GLN A 281 11.72 4.08 -21.57
N PRO A 282 11.77 5.27 -20.91
CA PRO A 282 11.54 6.53 -21.58
C PRO A 282 12.60 6.76 -22.68
N VAL A 283 12.14 7.01 -23.91
CA VAL A 283 13.03 7.43 -25.00
C VAL A 283 13.56 8.82 -24.63
N GLY A 284 14.85 8.90 -24.29
CA GLY A 284 15.51 10.17 -24.03
C GLY A 284 15.38 11.07 -25.25
N ASN A 285 14.80 12.27 -25.07
CA ASN A 285 14.73 13.29 -26.11
C ASN A 285 16.15 13.64 -26.58
N SER A 286 16.53 13.19 -27.78
CA SER A 286 17.63 13.78 -28.51
C SER A 286 17.17 15.11 -29.09
N SER A 287 17.71 16.19 -28.54
CA SER A 287 17.58 17.55 -29.04
C SER A 287 18.12 17.69 -30.47
N GLU A 288 17.29 18.17 -31.38
CA GLU A 288 17.67 19.04 -32.50
C GLU A 288 17.05 20.43 -32.29
#